data_AF-Q5MJV8-F1
#
_entry.id   AF-Q5MJV8-F1
#
_cell.length_a   1.000
_cell.length_b   1.000
_cell.length_c   1.000
_cell.angle_alpha   90.00
_cell.angle_beta   90.00
_cell.angle_gamma   90.00
#
_symmetry.space_group_name_H-M   'P 1'
#
loop_
_entity.id
_entity.type
_entity.pdbx_description
1 polymer ?
#
loop_
_entity_poly.entity_id
_entity_poly.type
_entity_poly.pdbx_seq_one_letter_code
_entity_poly.pdbx_strand_id
1 'polypeptide(L)'
;WSKVLTSFPENSTAEMSPPEARDWFIKFNSGFEEAYRMQSSWVIPDPKLRDGVKISLAKKVISGYRTFYEKYRETLRSGGVKSVVRFAPDDLQNYLSDLFHGTGSSEHGTTSYSSSHSSPSVSTSSSPSHGR
;
A
#
# COMPACT_ATOMS: atom_id res chain seq x y z
N TRP A 1 6.70 -12.42 6.37
CA TRP A 1 6.07 -13.24 5.31
C TRP A 1 5.87 -14.70 5.65
N SER A 2 6.73 -15.37 6.43
CA SER A 2 6.53 -16.80 6.78
C SER A 2 5.10 -17.10 7.25
N LYS A 3 4.59 -16.34 8.23
CA LYS A 3 3.20 -16.40 8.73
C LYS A 3 2.12 -16.31 7.63
N VAL A 4 2.32 -15.48 6.60
CA VAL A 4 1.40 -15.35 5.46
C VAL A 4 1.51 -16.57 4.55
N LEU A 5 2.73 -17.00 4.25
CA LEU A 5 2.97 -18.12 3.34
C LEU A 5 2.57 -19.48 3.97
N THR A 6 2.78 -19.66 5.27
CA THR A 6 2.35 -20.86 6.01
C THR A 6 0.85 -20.88 6.28
N SER A 7 0.15 -19.76 6.07
CA SER A 7 -1.31 -19.77 6.15
C SER A 7 -1.93 -20.50 4.96
N PHE A 8 -1.23 -20.62 3.82
CA PHE A 8 -1.75 -21.34 2.66
C PHE A 8 -1.97 -22.81 3.00
N PRO A 9 -3.16 -23.37 2.73
CA PRO A 9 -3.43 -24.77 2.98
C PRO A 9 -2.54 -25.61 2.08
N GLU A 10 -1.79 -26.54 2.67
CA GLU A 10 -0.87 -27.43 1.94
C GLU A 10 -1.59 -28.26 0.86
N ASN A 11 -2.91 -28.47 1.02
CA ASN A 11 -3.76 -29.15 0.06
C ASN A 11 -4.79 -28.18 -0.56
N SER A 12 -4.37 -27.41 -1.56
CA SER A 12 -5.20 -26.43 -2.28
C SER A 12 -6.44 -27.01 -2.98
N THR A 13 -6.59 -28.34 -3.03
CA THR A 13 -7.76 -29.05 -3.58
C THR A 13 -8.78 -29.49 -2.52
N ALA A 14 -8.47 -29.36 -1.23
CA ALA A 14 -9.44 -29.69 -0.18
C ALA A 14 -10.65 -28.73 -0.22
N GLU A 15 -11.85 -29.31 -0.22
CA GLU A 15 -13.09 -28.59 0.07
C GLU A 15 -13.04 -28.10 1.52
N MET A 16 -12.96 -26.77 1.73
CA MET A 16 -13.14 -26.18 3.06
C MET A 16 -14.58 -25.77 3.25
N SER A 17 -15.05 -25.90 4.48
CA SER A 17 -16.33 -25.32 4.87
C SER A 17 -16.28 -23.78 4.83
N PRO A 18 -17.41 -23.09 4.64
CA PRO A 18 -17.44 -21.63 4.66
C PRO A 18 -16.85 -20.99 5.93
N PRO A 19 -17.07 -21.52 7.16
CA PRO A 19 -16.41 -21.02 8.37
C PRO A 19 -14.88 -21.14 8.34
N GLU A 20 -14.33 -22.28 7.88
CA GLU A 20 -12.88 -22.47 7.76
C GLU A 20 -12.27 -21.52 6.75
N ALA A 21 -12.94 -21.33 5.60
CA ALA A 21 -12.52 -20.36 4.60
C ALA A 21 -12.53 -18.93 5.17
N ARG A 22 -13.54 -18.56 5.98
CA ARG A 22 -13.57 -17.25 6.66
C ARG A 22 -12.37 -17.07 7.60
N ASP A 23 -12.10 -18.05 8.45
CA ASP A 23 -10.99 -18.02 9.40
C ASP A 23 -9.65 -17.90 8.69
N TRP A 24 -9.52 -18.58 7.55
CA TRP A 24 -8.36 -18.45 6.68
C TRP A 24 -8.16 -17.02 6.18
N PHE A 25 -9.20 -16.39 5.60
CA PHE A 25 -9.12 -14.99 5.14
C PHE A 25 -8.78 -14.03 6.29
N ILE A 26 -9.34 -14.23 7.48
CA ILE A 26 -9.02 -13.40 8.66
C ILE A 26 -7.53 -13.50 9.01
N LYS A 27 -6.99 -14.73 9.09
CA LYS A 27 -5.57 -14.98 9.38
C LYS A 27 -4.67 -14.40 8.29
N PHE A 28 -5.02 -14.59 7.03
CA PHE A 28 -4.30 -14.03 5.88
C PHE A 28 -4.27 -12.50 5.96
N ASN A 29 -5.43 -11.85 6.12
CA ASN A 29 -5.54 -10.39 6.17
C ASN A 29 -4.66 -9.80 7.27
N SER A 30 -4.76 -10.36 8.49
CA SER A 30 -3.95 -9.90 9.62
C SER A 30 -2.45 -10.08 9.38
N GLY A 31 -2.03 -11.25 8.86
CA GLY A 31 -0.63 -11.52 8.56
C GLY A 31 -0.08 -10.64 7.43
N PHE A 32 -0.89 -10.38 6.41
CA PHE A 32 -0.53 -9.53 5.29
C PHE A 32 -0.36 -8.08 5.73
N GLU A 33 -1.33 -7.52 6.45
CA GLU A 33 -1.28 -6.13 6.95
C GLU A 33 -0.09 -5.90 7.88
N GLU A 34 0.18 -6.84 8.78
CA GLU A 34 1.34 -6.80 9.68
C GLU A 34 2.66 -6.79 8.89
N ALA A 35 2.81 -7.71 7.94
CA ALA A 35 4.03 -7.80 7.12
C ALA A 35 4.21 -6.57 6.22
N TYR A 36 3.12 -6.11 5.59
CA TYR A 36 3.13 -4.94 4.72
C TYR A 36 3.52 -3.68 5.48
N ARG A 37 2.87 -3.40 6.62
CA ARG A 37 3.16 -2.23 7.47
C ARG A 37 4.62 -2.19 7.91
N MET A 38 5.19 -3.34 8.27
CA MET A 38 6.59 -3.41 8.70
C MET A 38 7.56 -3.20 7.53
N GLN A 39 7.27 -3.75 6.35
CA GLN A 39 8.21 -3.72 5.22
C GLN A 39 8.06 -2.50 4.30
N SER A 40 6.96 -1.76 4.40
CA SER A 40 6.80 -0.48 3.69
C SER A 40 7.74 0.61 4.19
N SER A 41 8.15 0.55 5.47
CA SER A 41 9.16 1.46 6.03
C SER A 41 10.60 1.09 5.70
N TRP A 42 10.83 -0.11 5.15
CA TRP A 42 12.18 -0.55 4.79
C TRP A 42 12.60 0.02 3.45
N VAL A 43 13.91 0.12 3.23
CA VAL A 43 14.49 0.59 1.98
C VAL A 43 15.44 -0.48 1.44
N ILE A 44 15.26 -0.86 0.17
CA ILE A 44 16.27 -1.58 -0.59
C ILE A 44 16.87 -0.58 -1.60
N PRO A 45 18.12 -0.11 -1.41
CA PRO A 45 18.73 0.93 -2.24
C PRO A 45 18.95 0.50 -3.69
N ASP A 46 19.35 -0.75 -3.91
CA ASP A 46 19.60 -1.29 -5.25
C ASP A 46 18.26 -1.56 -5.96
N PRO A 47 17.96 -0.86 -7.08
CA PRO A 47 16.66 -1.00 -7.76
C PRO A 47 16.42 -2.39 -8.33
N LYS A 48 17.46 -3.05 -8.88
CA LYS A 48 17.32 -4.38 -9.50
C LYS A 48 17.03 -5.45 -8.45
N LEU A 49 17.73 -5.39 -7.32
CA LEU A 49 17.49 -6.25 -6.17
C LEU A 49 16.10 -6.01 -5.60
N ARG A 50 15.72 -4.74 -5.41
CA ARG A 50 14.38 -4.38 -4.93
C ARG A 50 13.29 -4.98 -5.81
N ASP A 51 13.39 -4.80 -7.13
CA ASP A 51 12.41 -5.33 -8.08
C ASP A 51 12.39 -6.86 -8.10
N GLY A 52 13.57 -7.50 -8.05
CA GLY A 52 13.68 -8.96 -7.92
C GLY A 52 12.99 -9.50 -6.66
N VAL A 53 13.16 -8.82 -5.51
CA VAL A 53 12.49 -9.17 -4.26
C VAL A 53 10.98 -9.00 -4.36
N LYS A 54 10.50 -7.86 -4.90
CA LYS A 54 9.07 -7.62 -5.11
C LYS A 54 8.42 -8.66 -6.01
N ILE A 55 9.05 -8.98 -7.15
CA ILE A 55 8.55 -9.98 -8.10
C ILE A 55 8.47 -11.35 -7.44
N SER A 56 9.54 -11.77 -6.74
CA SER A 56 9.57 -13.07 -6.04
C SER A 56 8.49 -13.17 -4.96
N LEU A 57 8.31 -12.10 -4.19
CA LEU A 57 7.30 -12.03 -3.15
C LEU A 57 5.87 -12.03 -3.72
N ALA A 58 5.60 -11.18 -4.71
CA ALA A 58 4.32 -11.11 -5.41
C ALA A 58 3.95 -12.46 -6.00
N LYS A 59 4.88 -13.13 -6.69
CA LYS A 59 4.66 -14.48 -7.23
C LYS A 59 4.22 -15.46 -6.13
N LYS A 60 4.88 -15.48 -4.98
CA LYS A 60 4.55 -16.41 -3.88
C LYS A 60 3.20 -16.09 -3.23
N VAL A 61 2.95 -14.82 -2.91
CA VAL A 61 1.72 -14.40 -2.21
C VAL A 61 0.51 -14.50 -3.13
N ILE A 62 0.59 -13.97 -4.35
CA ILE A 62 -0.54 -13.93 -5.29
C ILE A 62 -0.87 -15.34 -5.78
N SER A 63 0.13 -16.18 -6.07
CA SER A 63 -0.13 -17.54 -6.55
C SER A 63 -0.89 -18.38 -5.52
N GLY A 64 -0.60 -18.24 -4.23
CA GLY A 64 -1.36 -18.93 -3.18
C GLY A 64 -2.74 -18.32 -2.96
N TYR A 65 -2.84 -16.99 -3.01
CA TYR A 65 -4.07 -16.27 -2.70
C TYR A 65 -5.13 -16.39 -3.80
N ARG A 66 -4.74 -16.31 -5.08
CA ARG A 66 -5.67 -16.25 -6.22
C ARG A 66 -6.63 -17.44 -6.26
N THR A 67 -6.10 -18.65 -6.08
CA THR A 67 -6.90 -19.89 -6.06
C THR A 67 -7.96 -19.86 -4.96
N PHE A 68 -7.60 -19.38 -3.76
CA PHE A 68 -8.54 -19.27 -2.64
C PHE A 68 -9.57 -18.16 -2.85
N TYR A 69 -9.13 -17.02 -3.35
CA TYR A 69 -9.99 -15.90 -3.68
C TYR A 69 -11.08 -16.30 -4.67
N GLU A 70 -10.71 -16.93 -5.79
CA GLU A 70 -11.66 -17.34 -6.83
C GLU A 70 -12.66 -18.38 -6.31
N LYS A 71 -12.20 -19.35 -5.51
CA LYS A 71 -13.04 -20.43 -4.98
C LYS A 71 -14.08 -19.94 -3.96
N TYR A 72 -13.70 -19.02 -3.06
CA TYR A 72 -14.53 -18.71 -1.88
C TYR A 72 -15.14 -17.30 -1.89
N ARG A 73 -14.72 -16.38 -2.78
CA ARG A 73 -15.23 -14.99 -2.73
C ARG A 73 -16.74 -14.89 -2.82
N GLU A 74 -17.40 -15.64 -3.71
CA GLU A 74 -18.87 -15.52 -3.87
C GLU A 74 -19.61 -16.14 -2.68
N THR A 75 -19.16 -17.31 -2.23
CA THR A 75 -19.70 -18.01 -1.06
C THR A 75 -19.63 -17.15 0.21
N LEU A 76 -18.56 -16.37 0.36
CA LEU A 76 -18.35 -15.51 1.52
C LEU A 76 -18.98 -14.12 1.39
N ARG A 77 -19.35 -13.69 0.17
CA ARG A 77 -19.98 -12.39 -0.10
C ARG A 77 -21.48 -12.39 0.19
N SER A 78 -22.15 -13.54 0.14
CA SER A 78 -23.61 -13.65 0.24
C SER A 78 -24.19 -13.57 1.67
N GLY A 79 -23.38 -13.24 2.69
CA GLY A 79 -23.71 -13.46 4.11
C GLY A 79 -24.06 -12.25 4.97
N GLY A 80 -24.34 -11.06 4.42
CA GLY A 80 -24.82 -9.86 5.15
C GLY A 80 -23.84 -9.21 6.15
N VAL A 81 -22.82 -9.94 6.62
CA VAL A 81 -21.72 -9.43 7.45
C VAL A 81 -20.63 -8.87 6.54
N LYS A 82 -19.91 -7.83 7.00
CA LYS A 82 -18.74 -7.25 6.31
C LYS A 82 -17.88 -8.37 5.71
N SER A 83 -17.66 -8.33 4.39
CA SER A 83 -16.88 -9.34 3.68
C SER A 83 -15.51 -9.50 4.33
N VAL A 84 -15.17 -10.74 4.72
CA VAL A 84 -13.81 -11.08 5.17
C VAL A 84 -12.81 -11.10 4.03
N VAL A 85 -13.28 -11.18 2.78
CA VAL A 85 -12.47 -11.05 1.58
C VAL A 85 -12.24 -9.57 1.33
N ARG A 86 -11.11 -9.06 1.83
CA ARG A 86 -10.76 -7.62 1.87
C ARG A 86 -9.93 -7.14 0.69
N PHE A 87 -9.22 -8.06 0.02
CA PHE A 87 -8.27 -7.73 -1.03
C PHE A 87 -8.59 -8.54 -2.28
N ALA A 88 -8.69 -7.90 -3.44
CA ALA A 88 -8.59 -8.62 -4.70
C ALA A 88 -7.11 -9.00 -4.95
N PRO A 89 -6.84 -10.03 -5.78
CA PRO A 89 -5.47 -10.36 -6.18
C PRO A 89 -4.70 -9.16 -6.75
N ASP A 90 -5.39 -8.29 -7.49
CA ASP A 90 -4.81 -7.08 -8.08
C ASP A 90 -4.47 -6.02 -7.02
N ASP A 91 -5.29 -5.89 -5.97
CA ASP A 91 -4.99 -5.01 -4.84
C ASP A 91 -3.69 -5.46 -4.14
N LEU A 92 -3.55 -6.77 -3.89
CA LEU A 92 -2.32 -7.32 -3.30
C LEU A 92 -1.11 -7.04 -4.18
N GLN A 93 -1.24 -7.12 -5.50
CA GLN A 93 -0.16 -6.80 -6.42
C GLN A 93 0.26 -5.34 -6.33
N ASN A 94 -0.71 -4.42 -6.21
CA ASN A 94 -0.44 -3.00 -6.03
C ASN A 94 0.32 -2.75 -4.71
N TYR A 95 -0.18 -3.28 -3.59
CA TYR A 95 0.50 -3.14 -2.30
C TYR A 95 1.94 -3.69 -2.35
N LEU A 96 2.14 -4.88 -2.90
CA LEU A 96 3.48 -5.48 -2.96
C LEU A 96 4.46 -4.70 -3.86
N SER A 97 3.95 -4.00 -4.88
CA SER A 97 4.75 -3.14 -5.76
C SER A 97 5.32 -1.90 -5.03
N ASP A 98 4.63 -1.44 -3.98
CA ASP A 98 5.00 -0.25 -3.22
C ASP A 98 6.02 -0.50 -2.10
N LEU A 99 6.36 -1.76 -1.82
CA LEU A 99 7.31 -2.13 -0.77
C LEU A 99 8.74 -1.63 -1.02
N PHE A 100 9.50 -1.51 0.07
CA PHE A 100 10.94 -1.26 0.06
C PHE A 100 11.41 0.10 -0.50
N HIS A 101 10.52 1.08 -0.53
CA HIS A 101 10.83 2.46 -0.88
C HIS A 101 10.99 3.39 0.34
N GLY A 102 10.74 2.90 1.56
CA GLY A 102 10.80 3.70 2.79
C GLY A 102 9.61 4.64 2.97
N THR A 103 8.45 4.35 2.37
CA THR A 103 7.24 5.18 2.44
C THR A 103 6.44 4.99 3.72
N GLY A 104 7.01 4.31 4.72
CA GLY A 104 6.39 4.07 6.02
C GLY A 104 5.87 5.37 6.64
N SER A 105 4.53 5.51 6.66
CA SER A 105 3.79 6.68 7.13
C SER A 105 4.27 8.01 6.54
N SER A 106 3.95 8.28 5.27
CA SER A 106 3.66 9.67 4.91
C SER A 106 2.31 10.02 5.51
N GLU A 107 2.32 10.51 6.76
CA GLU A 107 1.22 11.31 7.28
C GLU A 107 1.11 12.52 6.35
N HIS A 108 0.14 12.46 5.43
CA HIS A 108 -0.30 13.58 4.63
C HIS A 108 -0.94 14.61 5.59
N GLY A 109 -0.09 15.41 6.24
CA GLY A 109 -0.45 16.52 7.11
C GLY A 109 -0.10 17.84 6.43
N THR A 110 -1.01 18.30 5.58
CA THR A 110 -1.19 19.69 5.10
C THR A 110 -0.09 20.34 4.28
N THR A 111 -0.37 20.43 2.99
CA THR A 111 -0.05 21.58 2.13
C THR A 111 -0.26 22.92 2.86
N SER A 112 0.81 23.63 3.19
CA SER A 112 0.74 25.08 3.35
C SER A 112 1.26 25.71 2.07
N TYR A 113 0.30 26.10 1.24
CA TYR A 113 0.48 27.13 0.22
C TYR A 113 0.94 28.40 0.96
N SER A 114 2.16 28.86 0.74
CA SER A 114 2.53 30.23 1.07
C SER A 114 2.48 31.03 -0.23
N SER A 115 1.26 31.33 -0.65
CA SER A 115 0.99 32.45 -1.55
C SER A 115 0.90 33.72 -0.72
N SER A 116 1.57 34.77 -1.19
CA SER A 116 1.38 36.21 -0.93
C SER A 116 2.77 36.85 -0.76
N HIS A 117 3.10 38.02 -1.29
CA HIS A 117 2.38 39.07 -2.01
C HIS A 117 3.47 40.09 -2.41
N SER A 118 3.35 40.72 -3.57
CA SER A 118 4.32 41.69 -4.09
C SER A 118 4.17 43.09 -3.47
N SER A 119 5.32 43.73 -3.17
CA SER A 119 5.66 45.18 -3.32
C SER A 119 4.92 46.24 -2.44
N PRO A 120 5.53 47.41 -2.07
CA PRO A 120 6.13 48.37 -3.00
C PRO A 120 7.42 49.13 -2.58
N SER A 121 7.95 49.81 -3.61
CA SER A 121 9.07 50.73 -3.77
C SER A 121 9.08 51.96 -2.86
N VAL A 122 10.29 52.38 -2.44
CA VAL A 122 10.56 53.74 -1.92
C VAL A 122 11.44 54.49 -2.91
N SER A 123 10.90 55.58 -3.46
CA SER A 123 11.59 56.49 -4.37
C SER A 123 12.18 57.64 -3.55
N THR A 124 13.50 57.83 -3.60
CA THR A 124 14.17 59.01 -3.07
C THR A 124 14.30 60.07 -4.17
N SER A 125 13.44 61.08 -4.11
CA SER A 125 13.55 62.31 -4.91
C SER A 125 14.45 63.32 -4.19
N SER A 126 15.44 63.88 -4.87
CA SER A 126 15.92 65.27 -4.66
C SER A 126 16.90 65.67 -5.76
N SER A 127 16.48 66.59 -6.63
CA SER A 127 17.36 67.43 -7.46
C SER A 127 16.73 68.81 -7.52
N PRO A 128 17.41 69.88 -7.10
CA PRO A 128 16.91 71.23 -7.23
C PRO A 128 17.34 71.85 -8.56
N SER A 129 16.41 72.57 -9.16
CA SER A 129 16.55 73.35 -10.39
C SER A 129 17.01 74.79 -10.09
N HIS A 130 18.06 75.22 -10.76
CA HIS A 130 18.39 76.62 -11.12
C HIS A 130 18.88 76.55 -12.57
N GLY A 131 18.57 77.42 -13.50
CA GLY A 131 17.95 78.75 -13.51
C GLY A 131 18.16 79.29 -14.94
N ARG A 132 17.45 80.36 -15.25
CA ARG A 132 17.47 81.11 -16.52
C ARG A 132 18.85 81.46 -17.07
#